data_AF-A0A3A4QJB2-F1
#
_entry.id   AF-A0A3A4QJB2-F1
#
_cell.length_a   1.000
_cell.length_b   1.000
_cell.length_c   1.000
_cell.angle_alpha   90.00
_cell.angle_beta   90.00
_cell.angle_gamma   90.00
#
_symmetry.space_group_name_H-M   'P 1'
#
loop_
_entity.id
_entity.type
_entity.pdbx_description
1 polymer ?
#
loop_
_entity_poly.entity_id
_entity_poly.type
_entity_poly.pdbx_seq_one_letter_code
_entity_poly.pdbx_strand_id
1 'polypeptide(L)'
;MPDSSLSGASTTTDLANAAIADAEAKVKEMLAQRYDVSAAEFNTTTSVAPALVPITRWLAASYYYLHTSRGGKEIVNRSKTYKEMAMENLEKLIKREVDLVDQSGDVIDERSDAYQVLSNTKDYVDTFAEDDPLHWGTDPDKLDDIEDERE
;
A
#
# COMPACT_ATOMS: atom_id res chain seq x y z
N MET A 1 14.91 43.67 -31.26
CA MET A 1 14.96 42.21 -31.10
C MET A 1 14.03 41.86 -29.95
N PRO A 2 12.96 41.09 -30.14
CA PRO A 2 12.10 40.70 -29.03
C PRO A 2 12.85 39.66 -28.20
N ASP A 3 13.00 39.95 -26.92
CA ASP A 3 13.52 39.04 -25.90
C ASP A 3 12.55 37.84 -25.77
N SER A 4 12.99 36.67 -26.22
CA SER A 4 12.24 35.42 -26.16
C SER A 4 12.51 34.66 -24.85
N SER A 5 12.76 35.37 -23.74
CA SER A 5 12.99 34.76 -22.43
C SER A 5 11.76 33.97 -21.96
N LEU A 6 11.78 32.67 -22.25
CA LEU A 6 11.45 31.58 -21.32
C LEU A 6 10.02 31.50 -20.71
N SER A 7 8.99 32.15 -21.25
CA SER A 7 7.63 32.03 -20.68
C SER A 7 7.03 30.61 -20.79
N GLY A 8 7.41 29.83 -21.81
CA GLY A 8 6.98 28.43 -21.97
C GLY A 8 7.80 27.43 -21.15
N ALA A 9 9.04 27.79 -20.81
CA ALA A 9 9.89 26.95 -19.96
C ALA A 9 9.43 27.03 -18.50
N SER A 10 9.06 28.23 -18.02
CA SER A 10 8.56 28.38 -16.64
C SER A 10 7.28 27.59 -16.40
N THR A 11 6.29 27.66 -17.31
CA THR A 11 5.03 26.92 -17.17
C THR A 11 5.19 25.41 -17.22
N THR A 12 6.14 24.91 -18.03
CA THR A 12 6.45 23.47 -18.07
C THR A 12 7.12 23.01 -16.77
N THR A 13 8.04 23.81 -16.23
CA THR A 13 8.67 23.55 -14.94
C THR A 13 7.66 23.61 -13.79
N ASP A 14 6.76 24.58 -13.79
CA ASP A 14 5.71 24.71 -12.78
C ASP A 14 4.77 23.50 -12.79
N LEU A 15 4.37 23.03 -13.98
CA LEU A 15 3.55 21.82 -14.12
C LEU A 15 4.29 20.57 -13.64
N ALA A 16 5.58 20.42 -13.95
CA ALA A 16 6.38 19.30 -13.49
C ALA A 16 6.50 19.30 -11.95
N ASN A 17 6.73 20.46 -11.35
CA ASN A 17 6.79 20.60 -9.89
C ASN A 17 5.45 20.29 -9.22
N ALA A 18 4.34 20.74 -9.81
CA ALA A 18 2.99 20.38 -9.32
C ALA A 18 2.75 18.87 -9.38
N ALA A 19 3.11 18.22 -10.49
CA ALA A 19 2.97 16.77 -10.65
C ALA A 19 3.84 15.98 -9.64
N ILE A 20 5.04 16.49 -9.31
CA ILE A 20 5.90 15.92 -8.26
C ILE A 20 5.23 16.08 -6.89
N ALA A 21 4.73 17.27 -6.56
CA ALA A 21 4.07 17.53 -5.29
C ALA A 21 2.83 16.65 -5.09
N ASP A 22 1.99 16.50 -6.13
CA ASP A 22 0.82 15.63 -6.11
C ASP A 22 1.22 14.15 -5.93
N ALA A 23 2.30 13.72 -6.60
CA ALA A 23 2.81 12.37 -6.46
C ALA A 23 3.35 12.09 -5.05
N GLU A 24 4.09 13.03 -4.47
CA GLU A 24 4.58 12.91 -3.10
C GLU A 24 3.43 12.88 -2.10
N ALA A 25 2.42 13.73 -2.26
CA ALA A 25 1.24 13.73 -1.42
C ALA A 25 0.53 12.37 -1.47
N LYS A 26 0.42 11.75 -2.66
CA LYS A 26 -0.22 10.45 -2.79
C LYS A 26 0.59 9.33 -2.15
N VAL A 27 1.92 9.33 -2.34
CA VAL A 27 2.81 8.37 -1.68
C VAL A 27 2.74 8.51 -0.16
N LYS A 28 2.72 9.76 0.35
CA LYS A 28 2.54 10.04 1.79
C LYS A 28 1.22 9.51 2.30
N GLU A 29 0.12 9.79 1.62
CA GLU A 29 -1.22 9.30 1.99
C GLU A 29 -1.23 7.77 2.16
N MET A 30 -0.61 7.05 1.22
CA MET A 30 -0.58 5.59 1.23
C MET A 30 0.36 5.00 2.28
N LEU A 31 1.52 5.62 2.51
CA LEU A 31 2.51 5.14 3.48
C LEU A 31 2.23 5.61 4.92
N ALA A 32 1.44 6.67 5.12
CA ALA A 32 1.13 7.25 6.43
C ALA A 32 0.47 6.27 7.41
N GLN A 33 -0.13 5.19 6.88
CA GLN A 33 -0.71 4.12 7.69
C GLN A 33 0.35 3.25 8.38
N ARG A 34 1.54 3.09 7.79
CA ARG A 34 2.61 2.20 8.28
C ARG A 34 3.84 2.96 8.77
N TYR A 35 4.19 4.06 8.12
CA TYR A 35 5.41 4.82 8.39
C TYR A 35 5.11 6.27 8.75
N ASP A 36 5.95 6.87 9.60
CA ASP A 36 5.89 8.31 9.84
C ASP A 36 6.62 9.06 8.72
N VAL A 37 5.87 9.38 7.68
CA VAL A 37 6.35 10.08 6.47
C VAL A 37 6.05 11.57 6.50
N SER A 38 5.65 12.11 7.66
CA SER A 38 5.13 13.48 7.80
C SER A 38 6.16 14.58 7.48
N ALA A 39 7.45 14.32 7.69
CA ALA A 39 8.53 15.29 7.51
C ALA A 39 9.34 15.12 6.21
N ALA A 40 9.11 14.06 5.44
CA ALA A 40 9.97 13.71 4.30
C ALA A 40 9.49 14.35 2.98
N GLU A 41 10.25 15.27 2.42
CA GLU A 41 10.13 15.63 0.99
C GLU A 41 10.97 14.64 0.18
N PHE A 42 10.31 13.71 -0.51
CA PHE A 42 10.99 12.52 -1.05
C PHE A 42 12.01 12.84 -2.16
N ASN A 43 11.82 13.93 -2.90
CA ASN A 43 12.71 14.30 -4.00
C ASN A 43 13.81 15.32 -3.63
N THR A 44 13.77 15.94 -2.46
CA THR A 44 14.69 17.02 -2.07
C THR A 44 15.52 16.73 -0.82
N THR A 45 15.08 15.78 0.03
CA THR A 45 15.77 15.46 1.28
C THR A 45 16.65 14.21 1.17
N THR A 46 17.88 14.31 1.68
CA THR A 46 18.88 13.23 1.68
C THR A 46 18.63 12.17 2.77
N SER A 47 17.56 12.25 3.55
CA SER A 47 17.22 11.21 4.55
C SER A 47 16.18 10.22 4.06
N VAL A 48 15.81 10.29 2.78
CA VAL A 48 14.70 9.51 2.22
C VAL A 48 15.19 8.15 1.76
N ALA A 49 14.40 7.13 2.05
CA ALA A 49 14.56 5.78 1.53
C ALA A 49 14.75 5.79 0.00
N PRO A 50 15.90 5.31 -0.53
CA PRO A 50 16.20 5.34 -1.96
C PRO A 50 15.12 4.72 -2.85
N ALA A 51 14.34 3.78 -2.32
CA ALA A 51 13.24 3.12 -3.01
C ALA A 51 12.04 4.04 -3.31
N LEU A 52 11.80 5.11 -2.54
CA LEU A 52 10.65 6.01 -2.75
C LEU A 52 10.89 7.01 -3.89
N VAL A 53 12.14 7.33 -4.20
CA VAL A 53 12.51 8.24 -5.29
C VAL A 53 12.04 7.74 -6.66
N PRO A 54 12.34 6.50 -7.10
CA PRO A 54 11.85 6.01 -8.39
C PRO A 54 10.32 5.87 -8.43
N ILE A 55 9.68 5.49 -7.32
CA ILE A 55 8.23 5.36 -7.21
C ILE A 55 7.55 6.72 -7.41
N THR A 56 8.00 7.75 -6.69
CA THR A 56 7.44 9.10 -6.82
C THR A 56 7.67 9.66 -8.22
N ARG A 57 8.82 9.40 -8.84
CA ARG A 57 9.11 9.83 -10.23
C ARG A 57 8.21 9.15 -11.26
N TRP A 58 7.96 7.85 -11.15
CA TRP A 58 7.03 7.16 -12.06
C TRP A 58 5.61 7.70 -11.91
N LEU A 59 5.16 7.93 -10.67
CA LEU A 59 3.85 8.49 -10.41
C LEU A 59 3.74 9.93 -10.94
N ALA A 60 4.73 10.78 -10.68
CA ALA A 60 4.79 12.15 -11.19
C ALA A 60 4.81 12.20 -12.73
N ALA A 61 5.58 11.32 -13.37
CA ALA A 61 5.59 11.17 -14.82
C ALA A 61 4.20 10.80 -15.35
N SER A 62 3.47 9.92 -14.66
CA SER A 62 2.10 9.55 -15.06
C SER A 62 1.14 10.74 -15.04
N TYR A 63 1.23 11.60 -14.02
CA TYR A 63 0.43 12.82 -13.90
C TYR A 63 0.83 13.86 -14.96
N TYR A 64 2.13 14.06 -15.15
CA TYR A 64 2.63 14.96 -16.19
C TYR A 64 2.10 14.56 -17.58
N TYR A 65 2.22 13.29 -17.95
CA TYR A 65 1.72 12.80 -19.24
C TYR A 65 0.20 12.96 -19.38
N LEU A 66 -0.58 12.87 -18.30
CA LEU A 66 -2.03 13.13 -18.35
C LEU A 66 -2.33 14.60 -18.64
N HIS A 67 -1.59 15.53 -18.02
CA HIS A 67 -1.83 16.97 -18.18
C HIS A 67 -1.28 17.55 -19.48
N THR A 68 -0.19 16.99 -20.02
CA THR A 68 0.41 17.50 -21.26
C THR A 68 -0.07 16.78 -22.52
N SER A 69 -0.75 15.64 -22.39
CA SER A 69 -1.20 14.87 -23.56
C SER A 69 -2.46 15.45 -24.17
N ARG A 70 -2.46 15.61 -25.49
CA ARG A 70 -3.66 15.93 -26.28
C ARG A 70 -4.55 14.71 -26.55
N GLY A 71 -4.46 13.65 -25.73
CA GLY A 71 -5.34 12.48 -25.81
C GLY A 71 -4.90 11.36 -26.76
N GLY A 72 -3.61 11.28 -27.12
CA GLY A 72 -3.10 10.18 -27.93
C GLY A 72 -3.09 8.85 -27.16
N LYS A 73 -3.61 7.77 -27.76
CA LYS A 73 -3.71 6.43 -27.14
C LYS A 73 -2.38 5.93 -26.54
N GLU A 74 -1.27 6.21 -27.22
CA GLU A 74 0.07 5.80 -26.78
C GLU A 74 0.53 6.51 -25.50
N ILE A 75 0.21 7.80 -25.36
CA ILE A 75 0.60 8.58 -24.18
C ILE A 75 -0.24 8.18 -22.97
N VAL A 76 -1.54 7.94 -23.19
CA VAL A 76 -2.43 7.40 -22.15
C VAL A 76 -1.95 6.04 -21.69
N ASN A 77 -1.55 5.16 -22.62
CA ASN A 77 -1.02 3.85 -22.28
C ASN A 77 0.30 3.97 -21.49
N ARG A 78 1.21 4.84 -21.91
CA ARG A 78 2.47 5.09 -21.19
C ARG A 78 2.25 5.64 -19.78
N SER A 79 1.32 6.59 -19.62
CA SER A 79 0.93 7.10 -18.29
C SER A 79 0.38 5.98 -17.41
N LYS A 80 -0.49 5.13 -17.96
CA LYS A 80 -1.04 3.96 -17.26
C LYS A 80 0.06 3.00 -16.81
N THR A 81 1.00 2.65 -17.69
CA THR A 81 2.13 1.77 -17.34
C THR A 81 2.96 2.35 -16.18
N TYR A 82 3.31 3.64 -16.21
CA TYR A 82 4.07 4.24 -15.11
C TYR A 82 3.29 4.27 -13.80
N LYS A 83 1.98 4.54 -13.88
CA LYS A 83 1.10 4.48 -12.71
C LYS A 83 1.05 3.07 -12.13
N GLU A 84 0.87 2.04 -12.96
CA GLU A 84 0.83 0.65 -12.52
C GLU A 84 2.14 0.22 -11.85
N MET A 85 3.29 0.54 -12.46
CA MET A 85 4.59 0.24 -11.86
C MET A 85 4.80 0.93 -10.50
N ALA A 86 4.39 2.19 -10.37
CA ALA A 86 4.48 2.90 -9.09
C ALA A 86 3.56 2.28 -8.02
N MET A 87 2.32 1.99 -8.40
CA MET A 87 1.30 1.44 -7.50
C MET A 87 1.64 0.01 -7.05
N GLU A 88 2.16 -0.84 -7.93
CA GLU A 88 2.56 -2.21 -7.57
C GLU A 88 3.67 -2.21 -6.52
N ASN A 89 4.67 -1.33 -6.68
CA ASN A 89 5.75 -1.22 -5.71
C ASN A 89 5.29 -0.60 -4.37
N LEU A 90 4.37 0.36 -4.41
CA LEU A 90 3.73 0.89 -3.20
C LEU A 90 2.90 -0.18 -2.49
N GLU A 91 2.17 -1.00 -3.23
CA GLU A 91 1.35 -2.07 -2.67
C GLU A 91 2.20 -3.12 -1.96
N LYS A 92 3.35 -3.49 -2.51
CA LYS A 92 4.33 -4.37 -1.84
C LYS A 92 4.83 -3.79 -0.52
N LEU A 93 5.08 -2.47 -0.47
CA LEU A 93 5.47 -1.77 0.76
C LEU A 93 4.31 -1.69 1.77
N ILE A 94 3.06 -1.59 1.33
CA ILE A 94 1.90 -1.57 2.24
C ILE A 94 1.62 -2.96 2.81
N LYS A 95 1.73 -4.00 1.97
CA LYS A 95 1.46 -5.40 2.33
C LYS A 95 2.57 -6.08 3.15
N ARG A 96 3.66 -5.38 3.45
CA ARG A 96 4.83 -5.93 4.17
C ARG A 96 5.56 -7.03 3.40
N GLU A 97 5.45 -7.03 2.07
CA GLU A 97 6.24 -7.93 1.22
C GLU A 97 7.68 -7.44 1.06
N VAL A 98 7.88 -6.13 1.19
CA VAL A 98 9.17 -5.46 1.11
C VAL A 98 9.26 -4.44 2.24
N ASP A 99 10.45 -4.34 2.83
CA ASP A 99 10.75 -3.36 3.87
C ASP A 99 11.39 -2.11 3.29
N LEU A 100 11.09 -0.98 3.93
CA LEU A 100 11.66 0.29 3.55
C LEU A 100 13.04 0.43 4.19
N VAL A 101 14.04 0.75 3.37
CA VAL A 101 15.43 0.86 3.81
C VAL A 101 15.90 2.30 3.63
N ASP A 102 16.63 2.81 4.60
CA ASP A 102 17.24 4.14 4.56
C ASP A 102 18.45 4.20 3.61
N GLN A 103 19.20 5.31 3.60
CA GLN A 103 20.40 5.42 2.77
C GLN A 103 21.61 4.64 3.30
N SER A 104 21.61 4.28 4.58
CA SER A 104 22.66 3.53 5.27
C SER A 104 22.51 2.02 5.04
N GLY A 105 21.34 1.58 4.58
CA GLY A 105 21.01 0.16 4.44
C GLY A 105 20.21 -0.39 5.61
N ASP A 106 19.80 0.46 6.56
CA ASP A 106 19.03 0.09 7.73
C ASP A 106 17.53 0.14 7.45
N VAL A 107 16.79 -0.81 8.02
CA VAL A 107 15.32 -0.85 7.88
C VAL A 107 14.71 0.30 8.67
N ILE A 108 13.82 1.06 8.02
CA ILE A 108 13.06 2.12 8.65
C ILE A 108 11.95 1.49 9.48
N ASP A 109 11.94 1.80 10.77
CA ASP A 109 10.93 1.29 11.69
C ASP A 109 9.52 1.75 11.31
N GLU A 110 8.57 0.83 11.44
CA GLU A 110 7.14 1.15 11.33
C GLU A 110 6.71 2.04 12.50
N ARG A 111 5.60 2.77 12.31
CA ARG A 111 4.98 3.49 13.41
C ARG A 111 4.60 2.53 14.53
N SER A 112 4.85 2.94 15.77
CA SER A 112 4.52 2.17 16.97
C SER A 112 3.02 1.89 17.14
N ASP A 113 2.16 2.67 16.49
CA ASP A 113 0.70 2.54 16.51
C ASP A 113 0.12 1.89 15.24
N ALA A 114 0.97 1.37 14.34
CA ALA A 114 0.51 0.70 13.14
C ALA A 114 -0.31 -0.54 13.52
N TYR A 115 -1.60 -0.56 13.15
CA TYR A 115 -2.49 -1.69 13.38
C TYR A 115 -1.97 -2.92 12.63
N GLN A 116 -1.31 -3.84 13.34
CA GLN A 116 -0.91 -5.12 12.80
C GLN A 116 -2.02 -6.14 13.11
N VAL A 117 -2.86 -6.45 12.12
CA VAL A 117 -3.80 -7.57 12.23
C VAL A 117 -3.00 -8.85 12.03
N LEU A 118 -2.43 -9.37 13.13
CA LEU A 118 -1.80 -10.69 13.18
C LEU A 118 -2.90 -11.77 13.21
N SER A 119 -3.64 -11.92 12.10
CA SER A 119 -4.42 -13.13 11.91
C SER A 119 -3.45 -14.28 11.65
N ASN A 120 -3.05 -14.97 12.72
CA ASN A 120 -2.48 -16.29 12.58
C ASN A 120 -3.67 -17.25 12.47
N THR A 121 -3.67 -18.12 11.47
CA THR A 121 -4.62 -19.25 11.38
C THR A 121 -4.12 -20.47 12.17
N LYS A 122 -3.02 -20.33 12.91
CA LYS A 122 -2.41 -21.39 13.73
C LYS A 122 -3.34 -21.86 14.84
N ASP A 123 -4.20 -20.97 15.34
CA ASP A 123 -5.20 -21.27 16.36
C ASP A 123 -6.63 -21.34 15.78
N TYR A 124 -6.78 -21.35 14.45
CA TYR A 124 -8.08 -21.54 13.80
C TYR A 124 -8.43 -23.03 13.82
N VAL A 125 -9.17 -23.45 14.85
CA VAL A 125 -9.83 -24.76 14.87
C VAL A 125 -11.10 -24.61 14.05
N ASP A 126 -11.23 -25.40 12.98
CA ASP A 126 -12.45 -25.46 12.19
C ASP A 126 -13.63 -25.75 13.13
N THR A 127 -14.71 -24.97 13.03
CA THR A 127 -15.90 -25.11 13.88
C THR A 127 -16.58 -26.48 13.72
N PHE A 128 -16.19 -27.26 12.71
CA PHE A 128 -16.67 -28.61 12.41
C PHE A 128 -15.63 -29.71 12.69
N ALA A 129 -14.47 -29.39 13.27
CA ALA A 129 -13.43 -30.36 13.61
C ALA A 129 -13.61 -31.00 15.01
N GLU A 130 -14.64 -30.62 15.77
CA GLU A 130 -14.96 -31.22 17.09
C GLU A 130 -15.81 -32.50 16.98
N ASP A 131 -16.36 -32.81 15.81
CA ASP A 131 -17.20 -34.00 15.61
C ASP A 131 -16.32 -35.19 15.23
N ASP A 132 -15.73 -35.86 16.22
CA ASP A 132 -15.19 -37.21 16.05
C ASP A 132 -16.36 -38.18 15.82
N PRO A 133 -16.53 -38.75 14.60
CA PRO A 133 -17.65 -39.65 14.27
C PRO A 133 -17.71 -40.89 15.16
N LEU A 134 -16.62 -41.20 15.87
CA LEU A 134 -16.50 -42.35 16.75
C LEU A 134 -17.18 -42.14 18.12
N HIS A 135 -17.50 -40.89 18.49
CA HIS A 135 -18.11 -40.53 19.78
C HIS A 135 -19.62 -40.23 19.70
N TRP A 136 -20.25 -40.40 18.53
CA TRP A 136 -21.71 -40.34 18.39
C TRP A 136 -22.43 -41.59 18.92
N GLY A 137 -21.79 -42.34 19.83
CA GLY A 137 -22.41 -43.47 20.50
C GLY A 137 -23.56 -42.98 21.36
N THR A 138 -24.74 -43.56 21.16
CA THR A 138 -25.91 -43.36 22.02
C THR A 138 -25.48 -43.59 23.46
N ASP A 139 -25.43 -42.52 24.24
CA ASP A 139 -25.20 -42.57 25.68
C ASP A 139 -26.40 -43.30 26.32
N PRO A 140 -26.21 -44.54 26.82
CA PRO A 140 -27.31 -45.33 27.37
C PRO A 140 -27.82 -44.75 28.69
N ASP A 141 -27.00 -43.98 29.42
CA ASP A 141 -27.37 -43.41 30.72
C ASP A 141 -28.36 -42.21 30.55
N LYS A 142 -28.33 -41.53 29.40
CA LYS A 142 -29.30 -40.48 29.06
C LYS A 142 -30.73 -40.98 28.83
N LEU A 143 -30.92 -42.27 28.55
CA LEU A 143 -32.26 -42.84 28.37
C LEU A 143 -32.94 -43.10 29.71
N ASP A 144 -32.18 -43.49 30.74
CA ASP A 144 -32.70 -43.72 32.09
C ASP A 144 -33.13 -42.39 32.74
N ASP A 145 -32.36 -41.31 32.54
CA ASP A 145 -32.71 -39.96 33.05
C ASP A 145 -34.07 -39.43 32.51
N ILE A 146 -34.49 -39.85 31.31
CA ILE A 146 -35.78 -39.43 30.71
C ILE A 146 -36.96 -40.22 31.26
N GLU A 147 -36.74 -41.45 31.72
CA GLU A 147 -37.80 -42.28 32.30
C GLU A 147 -38.14 -41.83 33.73
N ASP A 148 -37.12 -41.44 34.52
CA ASP A 148 -37.30 -40.90 35.87
C ASP A 148 -37.95 -39.50 35.91
N GLU A 149 -37.78 -38.66 34.89
CA GLU A 149 -38.47 -37.35 34.79
C GLU A 149 -39.96 -37.46 34.37
N ARG A 150 -40.44 -38.66 34.01
CA ARG A 150 -41.82 -38.90 33.55
C ARG A 150 -42.76 -39.50 34.60
N GLU A 151 -42.27 -39.91 35.76
CA GLU A 151 -43.09 -40.23 36.95
C GLU A 151 -43.33 -39.01 37.85
#